data_AF-A0A7S2WEK2-F1
#
_entry.id   AF-A0A7S2WEK2-F1
#
_cell.length_a   1.000
_cell.length_b   1.000
_cell.length_c   1.000
_cell.angle_alpha   90.00
_cell.angle_beta   90.00
_cell.angle_gamma   90.00
#
_symmetry.space_group_name_H-M   'P 1'
#
loop_
_entity.id
_entity.type
_entity.pdbx_description
1 polymer ?
#
loop_
_entity_poly.entity_id
_entity_poly.type
_entity_poly.pdbx_seq_one_letter_code
_entity_poly.pdbx_strand_id
1 'polypeptide(L)'
;WVPSIGYLIGSVFFGVVGDRFGRKPVLIIGCAGTFVFGALSALSSCFKMLLALRFVTALFASGVLPAAFPLACEWVSYRHYRLAIILIIAGGSLILALFVQLFSKFLLVGPNPQW
;
A
#
# COMPACT_ATOMS: atom_id res chain seq x y z
N TRP A 1 -12.91 -10.51 -1.69
CA TRP A 1 -12.82 -11.84 -1.05
C TRP A 1 -11.39 -12.36 -1.00
N VAL A 2 -10.76 -12.73 -2.13
CA VAL A 2 -9.40 -13.30 -2.10
C VAL A 2 -8.36 -12.37 -1.45
N PRO A 3 -8.20 -11.09 -1.84
CA PRO A 3 -7.22 -10.21 -1.19
C PRO A 3 -7.52 -9.96 0.29
N SER A 4 -8.79 -9.93 0.67
CA SER A 4 -9.25 -9.72 2.05
C SER A 4 -8.78 -10.86 2.97
N ILE A 5 -8.83 -12.10 2.48
CA ILE A 5 -8.29 -13.27 3.19
C ILE A 5 -6.76 -13.14 3.33
N GLY A 6 -6.09 -12.65 2.28
CA GLY A 6 -4.65 -12.36 2.32
C GLY A 6 -4.32 -11.32 3.40
N TYR A 7 -5.09 -10.25 3.52
CA TYR A 7 -4.92 -9.26 4.58
C TYR A 7 -5.08 -9.85 5.99
N LEU A 8 -6.09 -10.72 6.19
CA LEU A 8 -6.34 -11.37 7.48
C LEU A 8 -5.19 -12.30 7.90
N ILE A 9 -4.73 -13.14 6.97
CA ILE A 9 -3.63 -14.08 7.25
C ILE A 9 -2.33 -13.29 7.47
N GLY A 10 -2.09 -12.28 6.64
CA GLY A 10 -0.90 -11.46 6.71
C GLY A 10 -0.82 -10.67 8.01
N SER A 11 -1.94 -10.09 8.48
CA SER A 11 -1.94 -9.29 9.70
C SER A 11 -1.58 -10.10 10.95
N VAL A 12 -2.04 -11.36 11.03
CA VAL A 12 -1.66 -12.28 12.12
C VAL A 12 -0.17 -12.63 12.02
N PHE A 13 0.31 -12.99 10.82
CA PHE A 13 1.70 -13.37 10.62
C PHE A 13 2.67 -12.22 10.91
N PHE A 14 2.44 -11.05 10.30
CA PHE A 14 3.27 -9.86 10.50
C PHE A 14 3.11 -9.25 11.89
N GLY A 15 1.97 -9.46 12.57
CA GLY A 15 1.82 -9.12 13.98
C GLY A 15 2.81 -9.89 14.86
N VAL A 16 2.81 -11.22 14.77
CA VAL A 16 3.72 -12.07 15.57
C VAL A 16 5.19 -11.82 15.21
N VAL A 17 5.49 -11.68 13.91
CA VAL A 17 6.86 -11.41 13.44
C VAL A 17 7.33 -10.02 13.89
N GLY A 18 6.47 -9.00 13.83
CA GLY A 18 6.78 -7.64 14.26
C GLY A 18 7.04 -7.53 15.75
N ASP A 19 6.33 -8.33 16.55
CA ASP A 19 6.53 -8.39 18.00
C ASP A 19 7.81 -9.14 18.40
N ARG A 20 8.28 -10.11 17.59
CA ARG A 20 9.48 -10.91 17.90
C ARG A 20 10.79 -10.40 17.29
N PHE A 21 10.77 -9.97 16.03
CA PHE A 21 11.98 -9.63 15.25
C PHE A 21 12.23 -8.12 15.14
N GLY A 22 11.35 -7.30 15.72
CA GLY A 22 11.41 -5.84 15.64
C GLY A 22 10.72 -5.26 14.41
N ARG A 23 10.36 -3.98 14.49
CA ARG A 23 9.45 -3.31 13.54
C ARG A 23 10.11 -2.90 12.22
N LYS A 24 11.42 -2.61 12.22
CA LYS A 24 12.19 -2.24 11.01
C LYS A 24 12.23 -3.33 9.92
N PRO A 25 12.62 -4.58 10.21
CA PRO A 25 12.69 -5.61 9.16
C PRO A 25 11.32 -5.93 8.57
N VAL A 26 10.25 -5.90 9.38
CA VAL A 26 8.87 -6.08 8.89
C VAL A 26 8.50 -5.02 7.87
N LEU A 27 8.84 -3.76 8.12
CA LEU A 27 8.53 -2.67 7.19
C LEU A 27 9.29 -2.85 5.86
N ILE A 28 10.59 -3.18 5.92
CA ILE A 28 11.41 -3.39 4.71
C ILE A 28 10.88 -4.57 3.88
N ILE A 29 10.61 -5.72 4.52
CA ILE A 29 10.12 -6.92 3.84
C ILE A 29 8.71 -6.69 3.28
N GLY A 30 7.82 -6.05 4.05
CA GLY A 30 6.47 -5.71 3.62
C GLY A 30 6.47 -4.77 2.42
N CYS A 31 7.27 -3.70 2.45
CA CYS A 31 7.41 -2.77 1.33
C CYS A 31 8.01 -3.44 0.09
N ALA A 32 9.13 -4.16 0.24
CA ALA A 32 9.78 -4.83 -0.87
C ALA A 32 8.87 -5.88 -1.52
N GLY A 33 8.21 -6.71 -0.71
CA GLY A 33 7.26 -7.70 -1.19
C GLY A 33 6.07 -7.05 -1.91
N THR A 34 5.46 -6.03 -1.31
CA THR A 34 4.32 -5.33 -1.92
C THR A 34 4.71 -4.68 -3.25
N PHE A 35 5.90 -4.09 -3.33
CA PHE A 35 6.41 -3.48 -4.57
C PHE A 35 6.64 -4.51 -5.67
N VAL A 36 7.38 -5.58 -5.37
CA VAL A 36 7.71 -6.64 -6.35
C VAL A 36 6.45 -7.33 -6.84
N PHE A 37 5.62 -7.87 -5.93
CA PHE A 37 4.42 -8.61 -6.32
C PHE A 37 3.35 -7.68 -6.93
N GLY A 38 3.29 -6.42 -6.49
CA GLY A 38 2.43 -5.40 -7.08
C GLY A 38 2.80 -5.13 -8.55
N ALA A 39 4.10 -4.94 -8.83
CA ALA A 39 4.62 -4.75 -10.19
C ALA A 39 4.42 -6.00 -11.06
N LEU A 40 4.69 -7.19 -10.53
CA LEU A 40 4.43 -8.45 -11.24
C LEU A 40 2.96 -8.59 -11.61
N SER A 41 2.05 -8.10 -10.77
CA SER A 41 0.63 -8.15 -11.05
C SER A 41 0.17 -7.17 -12.14
N ALA A 42 1.00 -6.21 -12.55
CA ALA A 42 0.75 -5.40 -13.75
C ALA A 42 1.10 -6.17 -15.03
N LEU A 43 2.01 -7.14 -14.96
CA LEU A 43 2.41 -7.99 -16.10
C LEU A 43 1.55 -9.25 -16.24
N SER A 44 0.60 -9.51 -15.33
CA SER A 44 -0.17 -10.75 -15.38
C SER A 44 -1.18 -10.76 -16.52
N SER A 45 -1.09 -11.76 -17.40
CA SER A 45 -2.00 -11.96 -18.55
C SER A 45 -3.22 -12.84 -18.24
N CYS A 46 -3.22 -13.56 -17.10
CA CYS A 46 -4.30 -14.47 -16.72
C CYS A 46 -5.00 -14.03 -15.43
N PHE A 47 -6.33 -14.16 -15.39
CA PHE A 47 -7.15 -13.81 -14.22
C PHE A 47 -6.74 -14.58 -12.95
N LYS A 48 -6.43 -15.88 -13.08
CA LYS A 48 -5.96 -16.72 -11.96
C LYS A 48 -4.62 -16.24 -11.40
N MET A 49 -3.69 -15.86 -12.29
CA MET A 49 -2.38 -15.34 -11.90
C MET A 49 -2.50 -13.98 -11.22
N LEU A 50 -3.37 -13.10 -11.73
CA LEU A 50 -3.66 -11.81 -11.12
C LEU A 50 -4.24 -11.98 -9.70
N LEU A 51 -5.19 -12.91 -9.50
CA LEU A 51 -5.75 -13.21 -8.18
C LEU A 51 -4.70 -13.72 -7.20
N ALA A 52 -3.83 -14.64 -7.63
CA ALA A 52 -2.74 -15.16 -6.80
C ALA A 52 -1.75 -14.07 -6.42
N LEU A 53 -1.30 -13.25 -7.38
CA LEU A 53 -0.38 -12.15 -7.11
C LEU A 53 -1.01 -11.09 -6.21
N ARG A 54 -2.29 -10.78 -6.39
CA ARG A 54 -3.03 -9.84 -5.52
C ARG A 54 -3.19 -10.37 -4.11
N PHE A 55 -3.39 -11.68 -3.93
CA PHE A 55 -3.39 -12.32 -2.62
C PHE A 55 -2.03 -12.16 -1.92
N VAL A 56 -0.93 -12.47 -2.62
CA VAL A 56 0.43 -12.33 -2.09
C VAL A 56 0.76 -10.88 -1.79
N THR A 57 0.40 -9.96 -2.68
CA THR A 57 0.59 -8.51 -2.45
C THR A 57 -0.19 -8.05 -1.21
N ALA A 58 -1.43 -8.51 -1.02
CA ALA A 58 -2.23 -8.20 0.16
C ALA A 58 -1.64 -8.79 1.46
N LEU A 59 -1.06 -9.99 1.40
CA LEU A 59 -0.34 -10.58 2.53
C LEU A 59 0.79 -9.66 2.99
N PHE A 60 1.68 -9.24 2.08
CA PHE A 60 2.81 -8.35 2.40
C PHE A 60 2.37 -6.94 2.83
N ALA A 61 1.33 -6.40 2.22
CA ALA A 61 0.84 -5.04 2.52
C ALA A 61 0.24 -4.92 3.92
N SER A 62 -0.33 -6.00 4.46
CA SER A 62 -1.01 -6.02 5.77
C SER A 62 -0.16 -5.56 6.96
N GLY A 63 1.16 -5.80 6.92
CA GLY A 63 2.09 -5.48 8.00
C GLY A 63 2.75 -4.10 7.91
N VAL A 64 2.63 -3.39 6.79
CA VAL A 64 3.39 -2.17 6.53
C VAL A 64 2.95 -1.00 7.41
N LEU A 65 1.65 -0.73 7.47
CA LEU A 65 1.10 0.35 8.30
C LEU A 65 1.34 0.15 9.81
N PRO A 66 1.02 -1.01 10.42
CA PRO A 66 1.26 -1.22 11.86
C PRO A 66 2.75 -1.21 12.23
N ALA A 67 3.65 -1.55 11.30
CA ALA A 67 5.09 -1.39 11.50
C ALA A 67 5.55 0.07 11.35
N ALA A 68 4.92 0.84 10.47
CA ALA A 68 5.26 2.24 10.20
C ALA A 68 4.85 3.21 11.32
N PHE A 69 3.67 3.04 11.94
CA PHE A 69 3.21 3.95 12.99
C PHE A 69 4.20 4.11 14.15
N PRO A 70 4.72 3.03 14.74
CA PRO A 70 5.57 3.16 15.91
C PRO A 70 6.97 3.62 15.55
N LEU A 71 7.45 3.27 14.36
CA LEU A 71 8.69 3.84 13.83
C LEU A 71 8.53 5.35 13.63
N ALA A 72 7.37 5.83 13.16
CA ALA A 72 7.11 7.26 13.09
C ALA A 72 7.11 7.93 14.47
N CYS A 73 6.57 7.27 15.51
CA CYS A 73 6.64 7.77 16.90
C CYS A 73 8.09 7.90 17.39
N GLU A 74 8.95 6.94 17.05
CA GLU A 74 10.35 6.93 17.47
C GLU A 74 11.18 8.01 16.77
N TRP A 75 10.83 8.38 15.53
CA TRP A 75 11.64 9.26 14.68
C TRP A 75 11.17 10.72 14.70
N VAL A 76 9.93 10.99 15.14
CA VAL A 76 9.32 12.32 15.06
C VAL A 76 9.00 12.86 16.46
N SER A 77 9.50 14.05 16.79
CA SER A 77 9.18 14.75 18.04
C SER A 77 7.66 14.95 18.22
N TYR A 78 7.17 14.87 19.46
CA TYR A 78 5.75 14.88 19.85
C TYR A 78 4.89 15.96 19.16
N ARG A 79 5.50 17.11 18.82
CA ARG A 79 4.86 18.24 18.12
C ARG A 79 4.42 17.94 16.68
N HIS A 80 5.15 17.09 15.96
CA HIS A 80 4.89 16.79 14.54
C HIS A 80 4.33 15.38 14.30
N TYR A 81 4.17 14.58 15.35
CA TYR A 81 3.68 13.20 15.26
C TYR A 81 2.34 13.07 14.53
N ARG A 82 1.39 13.98 14.79
CA ARG A 82 0.08 13.98 14.12
C ARG A 82 0.20 14.17 12.61
N LEU A 83 1.08 15.08 12.17
CA LEU A 83 1.33 15.32 10.75
C LEU A 83 2.01 14.10 10.11
N ALA A 84 2.97 13.48 10.79
CA ALA A 84 3.64 12.27 10.30
C ALA A 84 2.67 11.11 10.08
N ILE A 85 1.76 10.85 11.03
CA ILE A 85 0.70 9.85 10.88
C ILE A 85 -0.20 10.16 9.68
N ILE A 86 -0.64 11.41 9.56
CA ILE A 86 -1.51 11.83 8.45
C ILE A 86 -0.80 11.59 7.11
N LEU A 87 0.49 11.90 7.01
CA LEU A 87 1.28 11.66 5.81
C LEU A 87 1.44 10.16 5.49
N ILE A 88 1.60 9.30 6.50
CA ILE A 88 1.72 7.85 6.32
C ILE A 88 0.41 7.24 5.80
N ILE A 89 -0.74 7.67 6.34
CA ILE A 89 -2.05 7.13 5.96
C ILE A 89 -2.55 7.75 4.65
N ALA A 90 -2.47 9.08 4.54
CA ALA A 90 -3.12 9.83 3.47
C ALA A 90 -2.16 10.16 2.32
N GLY A 91 -0.84 10.13 2.53
CA GLY A 91 0.13 10.54 1.50
C GLY A 91 -0.02 9.72 0.22
N GLY A 92 -0.04 8.39 0.32
CA GLY A 92 -0.16 7.52 -0.84
C GLY A 92 -1.51 7.62 -1.57
N SER A 93 -2.62 7.73 -0.82
CA SER A 93 -3.96 7.80 -1.39
C SER A 93 -4.25 9.16 -2.04
N LEU A 94 -3.74 10.26 -1.48
CA LEU A 94 -3.88 11.60 -2.06
C LEU A 94 -3.11 11.74 -3.38
N ILE A 95 -1.89 11.23 -3.46
CA ILE A 95 -1.09 11.28 -4.71
C ILE A 95 -1.82 10.55 -5.84
N LEU A 96 -2.33 9.34 -5.57
CA LEU A 96 -3.07 8.58 -6.56
C LEU A 96 -4.37 9.29 -6.97
N ALA A 97 -5.11 9.85 -6.00
CA ALA A 97 -6.35 10.59 -6.27
C ALA A 97 -6.13 11.82 -7.15
N LEU A 98 -5.09 12.62 -6.86
CA LEU A 98 -4.73 13.79 -7.67
C LEU A 98 -4.30 13.39 -9.08
N PHE A 99 -3.52 12.31 -9.22
CA PHE A 99 -3.10 11.80 -10.51
C PHE A 99 -4.31 11.38 -11.38
N VAL A 100 -5.25 10.63 -10.81
CA VAL A 100 -6.48 10.21 -11.50
C VAL A 100 -7.34 11.41 -11.90
N GLN A 101 -7.47 12.42 -11.03
CA GLN A 101 -8.23 13.63 -11.35
C GLN A 101 -7.60 14.45 -12.47
N LEU A 102 -6.27 14.58 -12.48
CA LEU A 102 -5.55 15.26 -13.55
C LEU A 102 -5.74 14.53 -14.89
N PHE A 103 -5.63 13.21 -14.88
CA PHE A 103 -5.84 12.38 -16.06
C PHE A 103 -7.29 12.44 -16.57
N SER A 104 -8.28 12.42 -15.67
CA SER A 104 -9.70 12.58 -16.02
C SER A 104 -9.98 13.95 -16.66
N LYS A 105 -9.43 15.03 -16.10
CA LYS A 105 -9.54 16.37 -16.69
C LYS A 105 -8.85 16.45 -18.05
N PHE A 106 -7.70 15.80 -18.24
CA PHE A 106 -7.01 15.75 -19.54
C PHE A 106 -7.85 15.03 -20.61
N LEU A 107 -8.52 13.93 -20.25
CA LEU A 107 -9.41 13.19 -21.15
C LEU A 107 -10.71 13.94 -21.47
N LEU A 108 -11.32 14.60 -20.49
CA LEU A 108 -12.56 15.37 -20.66
C LEU A 108 -12.35 16.74 -21.34
N VAL A 109 -11.10 17.22 -21.38
CA VAL A 109 -10.64 18.39 -22.16
C VAL A 109 -10.05 17.94 -23.51
N GLY A 110 -10.26 16.69 -23.92
CA GLY A 110 -10.13 16.30 -25.31
C GLY A 110 -11.20 17.02 -26.16
N PRO A 111 -10.90 17.39 -27.42
CA PRO A 111 -11.76 18.25 -28.22
C PRO A 111 -13.15 17.62 -28.34
N ASN A 112 -14.12 18.24 -27.66
CA ASN A 112 -15.52 17.88 -27.73
C ASN A 112 -15.95 18.14 -29.18
N PRO A 113 -16.22 17.13 -30.03
CA PRO A 113 -16.69 17.35 -31.37
C PRO A 113 -18.11 17.90 -31.24
N GLN A 114 -18.25 19.22 -31.46
CA GLN A 114 -19.55 19.85 -31.63
C GLN A 114 -20.02 19.57 -33.06
N TRP A 115 -20.52 18.35 -33.29
CA TRP A 115 -21.37 18.02 -34.42
C TRP A 115 -22.48 17.07 -33.96
#